data_AF-A0A2E9WDB4-F1
#
_entry.id   AF-A0A2E9WDB4-F1
#
_cell.length_a   1.000
_cell.length_b   1.000
_cell.length_c   1.000
_cell.angle_alpha   90.00
_cell.angle_beta   90.00
_cell.angle_gamma   90.00
#
_symmetry.space_group_name_H-M   'P 1'
#
loop_
_entity.id
_entity.type
_entity.pdbx_description
1 polymer ?
#
loop_
_entity_poly.entity_id
_entity_poly.type
_entity_poly.pdbx_seq_one_letter_code
_entity_poly.pdbx_strand_id
1 'polypeptide(L)' 'NAVAPGVIETQMTDELPADEVKKMIPMRRYGTADEVAATIAFLCGDDAAYITRQVISVNGGML' A
#
# COMPACT_ATOMS: atom_id res chain seq x y z
N ASN A 1 2.82 13.77 -5.98
CA ASN A 1 3.17 12.33 -5.87
C ASN A 1 1.91 11.50 -5.99
N ALA A 2 2.04 10.21 -6.24
CA ALA A 2 0.93 9.25 -6.24
C ALA A 2 1.32 8.04 -5.38
N VAL A 3 0.33 7.42 -4.75
CA VAL A 3 0.48 6.17 -4.01
C VAL A 3 -0.29 5.08 -4.76
N ALA A 4 0.34 3.93 -4.98
CA ALA A 4 -0.23 2.76 -5.64
C ALA A 4 -0.36 1.62 -4.61
N PRO A 5 -1.52 1.49 -3.95
CA PRO A 5 -1.73 0.42 -2.98
C PRO A 5 -1.79 -0.95 -3.66
N GLY A 6 -1.31 -1.97 -2.95
CA GLY A 6 -1.61 -3.37 -3.27
C GLY A 6 -2.95 -3.81 -2.69
N VAL A 7 -3.02 -5.04 -2.21
CA VAL A 7 -4.22 -5.54 -1.53
C VAL A 7 -4.25 -5.03 -0.09
N ILE A 8 -5.26 -4.21 0.20
CA ILE A 8 -5.49 -3.56 1.50
C ILE A 8 -6.77 -4.10 2.10
N GLU A 9 -6.73 -4.43 3.40
CA GLU A 9 -7.88 -4.89 4.16
C GLU A 9 -8.98 -3.83 4.18
N THR A 10 -10.05 -4.12 3.45
CA THR A 10 -11.27 -3.31 3.32
C THR A 10 -12.45 -4.21 3.02
N GLN A 11 -13.67 -3.68 3.08
CA GLN A 11 -14.88 -4.42 2.68
C GLN A 11 -14.82 -4.93 1.24
N MET A 12 -14.02 -4.31 0.37
CA MET A 12 -13.85 -4.77 -1.03
C MET A 12 -13.02 -6.06 -1.14
N THR A 13 -12.26 -6.42 -0.10
CA THR A 13 -11.37 -7.59 -0.09
C THR A 13 -11.93 -8.78 0.65
N ASP A 14 -13.09 -8.66 1.30
CA ASP A 14 -13.69 -9.69 2.16
C ASP A 14 -14.04 -10.98 1.37
N GLU A 15 -14.39 -10.84 0.10
CA GLU A 15 -14.75 -11.95 -0.79
C GLU A 15 -13.55 -12.57 -1.53
N LEU A 16 -12.35 -12.01 -1.36
CA LEU A 16 -11.15 -12.54 -2.03
C LEU A 16 -10.68 -13.83 -1.34
N PRO A 17 -10.09 -14.79 -2.11
CA PRO A 17 -9.49 -15.98 -1.54
C PRO A 17 -8.20 -15.61 -0.79
N ALA A 18 -8.34 -15.23 0.48
CA ALA A 18 -7.30 -14.56 1.25
C ALA A 18 -5.96 -15.30 1.27
N ASP A 19 -5.99 -16.62 1.44
CA ASP A 19 -4.78 -17.44 1.52
C ASP A 19 -4.02 -17.51 0.20
N GLU A 20 -4.71 -17.56 -0.94
CA GLU A 20 -4.05 -17.55 -2.25
C GLU A 20 -3.49 -16.17 -2.58
N VAL A 21 -4.24 -15.11 -2.28
CA VAL A 21 -3.78 -13.73 -2.51
C VAL A 21 -2.56 -13.41 -1.65
N LYS A 22 -2.58 -13.78 -0.36
CA LYS A 22 -1.43 -13.60 0.55
C LYS A 22 -0.18 -14.34 0.07
N LYS A 23 -0.31 -15.42 -0.71
CA LYS A 23 0.86 -16.11 -1.26
C LYS A 23 1.58 -15.30 -2.34
N MET A 24 0.87 -14.43 -3.03
CA MET A 24 1.42 -13.52 -4.05
C MET A 24 2.06 -12.26 -3.44
N ILE A 25 1.80 -11.98 -2.16
CA ILE A 25 2.37 -10.84 -1.44
C ILE A 25 3.62 -11.31 -0.68
N PRO A 26 4.83 -10.79 -0.96
CA PRO A 26 6.03 -11.19 -0.23
C PRO A 26 5.93 -11.03 1.29
N MET A 27 5.24 -10.00 1.78
CA MET A 27 4.98 -9.81 3.22
C MET A 27 3.91 -10.75 3.81
N ARG A 28 3.28 -11.61 3.00
CA ARG A 28 2.31 -12.65 3.41
C ARG A 28 1.07 -12.14 4.17
N ARG A 29 0.72 -10.87 3.99
CA ARG A 29 -0.47 -10.25 4.59
C ARG A 29 -1.01 -9.15 3.70
N TYR A 30 -2.26 -8.76 3.94
CA TYR A 30 -2.80 -7.52 3.39
C TYR A 30 -2.17 -6.33 4.12
N GLY A 31 -2.06 -5.21 3.40
CA GLY A 31 -1.79 -3.93 4.03
C GLY A 31 -3.04 -3.40 4.73
N THR A 32 -2.87 -2.38 5.54
CA THR A 32 -3.96 -1.64 6.19
C THR A 32 -4.13 -0.26 5.56
N ALA A 33 -5.31 0.33 5.72
CA ALA A 33 -5.54 1.71 5.27
C ALA A 33 -4.59 2.70 5.96
N ASP A 34 -4.24 2.45 7.23
CA ASP A 34 -3.32 3.29 8.00
C ASP A 34 -1.89 3.27 7.42
N GLU A 35 -1.43 2.14 6.89
CA GLU A 35 -0.12 2.05 6.24
C GLU A 35 -0.06 2.86 4.92
N VAL A 36 -1.16 2.85 4.16
CA VAL A 36 -1.30 3.70 2.97
C VAL A 36 -1.35 5.17 3.38
N ALA A 37 -2.16 5.51 4.39
CA ALA A 37 -2.32 6.87 4.89
C ALA A 37 -1.01 7.42 5.47
N ALA A 38 -0.22 6.62 6.19
CA ALA A 38 1.08 7.02 6.73
C ALA A 38 2.06 7.40 5.61
N THR A 39 2.05 6.66 4.49
CA THR A 39 2.88 7.00 3.32
C THR A 39 2.42 8.32 2.70
N ILE A 40 1.11 8.54 2.58
CA ILE A 40 0.56 9.81 2.08
C ILE A 40 0.93 10.97 3.02
N ALA A 41 0.79 10.78 4.33
CA ALA A 41 1.12 11.78 5.33
C ALA A 41 2.60 12.19 5.27
N PHE A 42 3.51 11.21 5.12
CA PHE A 42 4.93 11.49 4.89
C PHE A 42 5.14 12.32 3.61
N LEU A 43 4.50 11.94 2.50
CA LEU A 43 4.64 12.65 1.22
C LEU A 43 4.05 14.07 1.23
N CYS A 44 3.18 14.38 2.20
CA CYS A 44 2.64 15.71 2.45
C CYS A 44 3.47 16.52 3.46
N GLY A 45 4.40 15.89 4.18
CA GLY A 45 5.24 16.54 5.18
C GLY A 45 6.48 17.24 4.60
N ASP A 46 7.07 18.13 5.40
CA ASP A 46 8.25 18.93 5.00
C ASP A 46 9.48 18.05 4.68
N ASP A 47 9.60 16.89 5.33
CA ASP A 47 10.68 15.93 5.08
C ASP A 47 10.67 15.38 3.64
N ALA A 48 9.52 15.43 2.96
CA ALA A 48 9.36 15.00 1.58
C ALA A 48 9.45 16.14 0.56
N ALA A 49 9.87 17.36 0.95
CA ALA A 49 9.83 18.56 0.11
C ALA A 49 10.55 18.44 -1.25
N TYR A 50 11.52 17.53 -1.39
CA TYR A 50 12.24 17.31 -2.64
C TYR A 50 11.77 16.06 -3.43
N ILE A 51 10.69 15.41 -2.99
CA ILE A 51 10.07 14.27 -3.67
C ILE A 51 8.90 14.78 -4.50
N THR A 52 9.03 14.72 -5.83
CA THR A 52 7.94 15.11 -6.74
C THR A 52 7.81 14.13 -7.91
N ARG A 53 6.58 14.03 -8.45
CA ARG A 53 6.20 13.16 -9.57
C ARG A 53 6.54 11.67 -9.39
N GLN A 54 6.69 11.21 -8.15
CA GLN A 54 6.92 9.79 -7.88
C GLN A 54 5.61 9.04 -7.72
N VAL A 55 5.59 7.80 -8.21
CA VAL A 55 4.57 6.79 -7.90
C VAL A 55 5.19 5.83 -6.91
N ILE A 56 4.62 5.74 -5.71
CA ILE A 56 5.16 4.90 -4.64
C ILE A 56 4.20 3.73 -4.41
N SER A 57 4.70 2.52 -4.62
CA SER A 57 3.96 1.30 -4.38
C SER A 57 3.92 0.97 -2.89
N VAL A 58 2.72 0.83 -2.33
CA VAL A 58 2.47 0.40 -0.94
C VAL A 58 1.71 -0.92 -1.01
N ASN A 59 2.44 -1.98 -1.38
CA ASN A 59 1.84 -3.24 -1.82
C ASN A 59 2.47 -4.49 -1.20
N GLY A 60 3.28 -4.34 -0.14
CA GLY A 60 3.93 -5.47 0.52
C GLY A 60 4.90 -6.27 -0.37
N GLY A 61 5.39 -5.65 -1.46
CA GLY A 61 6.35 -6.25 -2.40
C GLY A 61 5.72 -6.98 -3.58
N MET A 62 4.40 -6.84 -3.82
CA MET A 62 3.77 -7.42 -5.01
C MET A 62 4.47 -6.93 -6.29
N LEU A 63 4.81 -7.88 -7.17
CA LEU A 63 5.38 -7.66 -8.52
C LEU A 63 4.27 -7.40 -9.54
#